data_AF-A0A427UB23-F1
#
_entry.id   AF-A0A427UB23-F1
#
_cell.length_a   1.000
_cell.length_b   1.000
_cell.length_c   1.000
_cell.angle_alpha   90.00
_cell.angle_beta   90.00
_cell.angle_gamma   90.00
#
_symmetry.space_group_name_H-M   'P 1'
#
loop_
_entity.id
_entity.type
_entity.pdbx_description
1 polymer ?
#
loop_
_entity_poly.entity_id
_entity_poly.type
_entity_poly.pdbx_seq_one_letter_code
_entity_poly.pdbx_strand_id
1 'polypeptide(L)'
;IGAGTDVAVETADIVLVRSNPLDMITVLDLSAKTYGKMKQNLFWATGYNAIAIPLAAGVLAGQGILLSPAVGAVLMSLSTVIVAVNAKFLTLE
;
A
#
# COMPACT_ATOMS: atom_id res chain seq x y z
N ILE A 1 8.36 -5.27 27.43
CA ILE A 1 7.78 -5.51 28.77
C ILE A 1 6.74 -4.43 28.99
N GLY A 2 5.44 -4.76 29.07
CA GLY A 2 4.35 -3.80 29.28
C GLY A 2 4.29 -3.24 30.71
N ALA A 3 5.46 -3.07 31.33
CA ALA A 3 5.66 -2.58 32.69
C ALA A 3 6.80 -1.54 32.72
N GLY A 4 6.97 -0.80 31.62
CA GLY A 4 7.75 0.43 31.62
C GLY A 4 6.91 1.56 32.20
N THR A 5 7.56 2.54 32.81
CA THR A 5 6.89 3.77 33.30
C THR A 5 6.03 4.40 32.20
N ASP A 6 4.94 5.09 32.55
CA ASP A 6 4.01 5.71 31.57
C ASP A 6 4.72 6.55 30.52
N VAL A 7 5.81 7.23 30.92
CA VAL A 7 6.68 8.01 30.03
C VAL A 7 7.30 7.15 28.93
N ALA A 8 7.72 5.92 29.24
CA ALA A 8 8.27 4.99 28.26
C ALA A 8 7.19 4.42 27.31
N VAL A 9 5.93 4.37 27.75
CA VAL A 9 4.80 3.96 26.92
C VAL A 9 4.38 5.07 25.97
N GLU A 10 4.36 6.31 26.45
CA GLU A 10 3.91 7.48 25.68
C GLU A 10 4.91 7.94 24.62
N THR A 11 6.19 7.62 24.80
CA THR A 11 7.27 7.99 23.87
C THR A 11 7.63 6.88 22.87
N ALA A 12 7.12 5.67 23.05
CA ALA A 12 7.46 4.53 22.20
C ALA A 12 6.59 4.48 20.93
N ASP A 13 7.22 4.30 19.77
CA ASP A 13 6.52 4.08 18.50
C ASP A 13 5.74 2.74 18.47
N ILE A 14 6.17 1.76 19.26
CA ILE A 14 5.56 0.42 19.37
C ILE A 14 5.55 -0.01 20.83
N VAL A 15 4.36 -0.31 21.35
CA VAL A 15 4.15 -0.77 22.73
C VAL A 15 3.66 -2.22 22.73
N LEU A 16 4.40 -3.09 23.41
CA LEU A 16 3.95 -4.47 23.65
C LEU A 16 2.95 -4.50 24.81
N VAL A 17 1.67 -4.69 24.48
CA VAL A 17 0.57 -4.79 25.46
C VAL A 17 0.75 -5.99 26.41
N ARG A 18 1.37 -7.08 25.91
CA ARG A 18 1.72 -8.25 26.71
C ARG A 18 3.22 -8.23 27.05
N SER A 19 3.57 -8.65 28.25
CA SER A 19 4.98 -8.76 28.69
C SER A 19 5.73 -9.97 28.11
N ASN A 20 5.39 -10.36 26.88
CA ASN A 20 6.08 -11.42 26.14
C ASN A 20 7.00 -10.79 25.08
N PRO A 21 8.33 -10.84 25.23
CA PRO A 21 9.26 -10.30 24.24
C PRO A 21 9.23 -11.03 22.89
N LEU A 22 8.68 -12.26 22.83
CA LEU A 22 8.51 -12.99 21.57
C LEU A 22 7.48 -12.32 20.63
N ASP A 23 6.55 -11.53 21.16
CA ASP A 23 5.55 -10.79 20.36
C ASP A 23 6.24 -9.73 19.45
N MET A 24 7.48 -9.34 19.76
CA MET A 24 8.30 -8.44 18.93
C MET A 24 8.68 -9.09 17.59
N ILE A 25 8.83 -10.42 17.54
CA ILE A 25 9.11 -11.16 16.30
C ILE A 25 7.92 -11.06 15.34
N THR A 26 6.69 -11.14 15.86
CA THR A 26 5.47 -10.99 15.07
C THR A 26 5.35 -9.60 14.46
N VAL A 27 5.75 -8.56 15.21
CA VAL A 27 5.76 -7.17 14.71
C VAL A 27 6.75 -7.02 13.54
N LEU A 28 7.94 -7.63 13.65
CA LEU A 28 8.94 -7.62 12.57
C LEU A 28 8.45 -8.34 11.31
N ASP A 29 7.82 -9.52 11.47
CA ASP A 29 7.26 -10.28 10.35
C ASP A 29 6.12 -9.53 9.66
N LEU A 30 5.22 -8.92 10.44
CA LEU A 30 4.17 -8.05 9.91
C LEU A 30 4.74 -6.85 9.15
N SER A 31 5.78 -6.20 9.68
CA SER A 31 6.42 -5.07 9.02
C SER A 31 7.02 -5.48 7.68
N ALA A 32 7.73 -6.62 7.62
CA ALA A 32 8.30 -7.16 6.39
C ALA A 32 7.23 -7.50 5.34
N LYS A 33 6.15 -8.17 5.75
CA LYS A 33 5.00 -8.49 4.88
C LYS A 33 4.32 -7.21 4.35
N THR A 34 4.14 -6.21 5.22
CA THR A 34 3.56 -4.91 4.85
C THR A 34 4.44 -4.16 3.86
N TYR A 35 5.75 -4.16 4.08
CA TYR A 35 6.72 -3.54 3.16
C TYR A 35 6.69 -4.21 1.78
N GLY A 36 6.54 -5.53 1.73
CA GLY A 36 6.30 -6.27 0.48
C GLY A 36 5.08 -5.76 -0.28
N LYS A 37 3.93 -5.61 0.39
CA LYS A 37 2.70 -5.05 -0.23
C LYS A 37 2.86 -3.60 -0.66
N MET A 38 3.54 -2.76 0.14
CA MET A 38 3.80 -1.37 -0.24
C MET A 38 4.57 -1.28 -1.55
N LYS A 39 5.62 -2.10 -1.73
CA LYS A 39 6.37 -2.16 -2.99
C LYS A 39 5.50 -2.60 -4.18
N GLN A 40 4.63 -3.59 -3.99
CA GLN A 40 3.69 -4.03 -5.03
C GLN A 40 2.70 -2.91 -5.41
N ASN A 41 2.11 -2.24 -4.42
CA ASN A 41 1.20 -1.11 -4.65
C ASN A 41 1.91 0.03 -5.40
N LEU A 42 3.14 0.35 -5.01
CA LEU A 42 3.94 1.36 -5.69
C LEU A 42 4.21 0.96 -7.15
N PHE A 43 4.59 -0.28 -7.40
CA PHE A 43 4.81 -0.79 -8.75
C PHE A 43 3.55 -0.67 -9.63
N TRP A 44 2.38 -1.07 -9.11
CA TRP A 44 1.10 -0.92 -9.83
C TRP A 44 0.74 0.55 -10.09
N ALA A 45 0.93 1.42 -9.09
CA ALA A 45 0.64 2.85 -9.23
C ALA A 45 1.57 3.52 -10.26
N THR A 46 2.87 3.25 -10.19
CA THR A 46 3.84 3.78 -11.15
C THR A 46 3.63 3.20 -12.53
N GLY A 47 3.36 1.90 -12.66
CA GLY A 47 3.08 1.25 -13.95
C GLY A 47 1.84 1.84 -14.63
N TYR A 48 0.75 2.06 -13.89
CA TYR A 48 -0.44 2.72 -14.42
C TYR A 48 -0.15 4.15 -14.89
N ASN A 49 0.53 4.95 -14.07
CA ASN A 49 0.86 6.33 -14.44
C ASN A 49 1.84 6.40 -15.61
N ALA A 50 2.81 5.49 -15.69
CA ALA A 50 3.75 5.40 -16.79
C ALA A 50 3.08 5.08 -18.13
N ILE A 51 1.93 4.40 -18.11
CA ILE A 51 1.11 4.16 -19.30
C ILE A 51 0.14 5.32 -19.53
N ALA A 52 -0.58 5.76 -18.48
CA ALA A 52 -1.63 6.77 -18.57
C ALA A 52 -1.10 8.16 -18.98
N ILE A 53 0.09 8.56 -18.52
CA ILE A 53 0.67 9.88 -18.82
C ILE A 53 1.02 10.01 -20.32
N PRO A 54 1.78 9.09 -20.96
CA PRO A 54 2.03 9.14 -22.41
C PRO A 54 0.75 9.06 -23.26
N LEU A 55 -0.21 8.26 -22.80
CA LEU A 55 -1.51 8.10 -23.43
C LEU A 55 -2.31 9.42 -23.41
N ALA A 56 -2.32 10.12 -22.27
CA ALA A 56 -2.93 11.44 -22.11
C ALA A 56 -2.12 12.54 -22.80
N ALA A 57 -0.81 12.41 -22.90
CA ALA A 57 0.08 13.30 -23.65
C ALA A 57 -0.06 13.17 -25.17
N GLY A 58 -0.93 12.27 -25.66
CA GLY A 58 -1.28 12.18 -27.07
C GLY A 58 -0.35 11.32 -27.92
N VAL A 59 0.45 10.42 -27.32
CA VAL A 59 1.29 9.47 -28.08
C VAL A 59 0.45 8.57 -29.01
N LEU A 60 -0.82 8.31 -28.67
CA LEU A 60 -1.80 7.61 -29.52
C LEU A 60 -2.74 8.53 -30.31
N ALA A 61 -2.52 9.85 -30.33
CA ALA A 61 -3.36 10.78 -31.09
C ALA A 61 -3.38 10.47 -32.60
N GLY A 62 -2.33 9.82 -33.12
CA GLY A 62 -2.26 9.35 -34.51
C GLY A 62 -3.11 8.11 -34.85
N GLN A 63 -3.63 7.37 -33.85
CA GLN A 63 -4.49 6.18 -34.05
C GLN A 63 -5.97 6.43 -33.68
N GLY A 64 -6.35 7.67 -33.34
CA GLY A 64 -7.73 8.03 -33.02
C GLY A 64 -8.24 7.60 -31.63
N ILE A 65 -7.37 7.02 -30.79
CA ILE A 65 -7.70 6.68 -29.41
C ILE A 65 -7.28 7.84 -28.51
N LEU A 66 -8.16 8.84 -28.36
CA LEU A 66 -8.10 9.75 -27.22
C LEU A 66 -8.65 8.99 -26.01
N LEU A 67 -7.82 8.70 -25.01
CA LEU A 67 -8.37 8.26 -23.74
C LEU A 67 -9.18 9.41 -23.16
N SER A 68 -10.50 9.24 -23.12
CA SER A 68 -11.34 10.22 -22.46
C SER A 68 -11.01 10.22 -20.95
N PRO A 69 -11.01 11.39 -20.29
CA PRO A 69 -10.83 11.48 -18.85
C PRO A 69 -11.75 10.53 -18.06
N ALA A 70 -12.91 10.16 -18.60
CA ALA A 70 -13.82 9.19 -17.99
C ALA A 70 -13.23 7.77 -17.93
N VAL A 71 -12.51 7.31 -18.96
CA VAL A 71 -11.86 5.99 -18.95
C VAL A 71 -10.71 5.95 -17.94
N GLY A 72 -9.94 7.04 -17.85
CA GLY A 72 -8.90 7.20 -16.85
C GLY A 72 -9.44 7.18 -15.42
N ALA A 73 -10.58 7.83 -15.17
CA ALA A 73 -11.25 7.83 -13.87
C ALA A 73 -11.80 6.44 -13.48
N VAL A 74 -12.35 5.69 -14.43
CA VAL A 74 -12.85 4.33 -14.19
C VAL A 74 -11.71 3.36 -13.85
N LEU A 75 -10.59 3.42 -14.58
CA LEU A 75 -9.42 2.60 -14.28
C LEU A 75 -8.78 2.98 -12.92
N MET A 76 -8.74 4.26 -12.57
CA MET A 76 -8.18 4.72 -11.29
C MET A 76 -9.04 4.30 -10.09
N SER A 77 -10.37 4.33 -10.25
CA SER A 77 -11.30 3.84 -9.22
C SER A 77 -11.22 2.31 -9.07
N LEU A 78 -11.13 1.56 -10.17
CA LEU A 78 -10.89 0.10 -10.15
C LEU A 78 -9.58 -0.26 -9.43
N SER A 79 -8.49 0.46 -9.69
CA SER A 79 -7.20 0.24 -9.03
C SER A 79 -7.29 0.42 -7.52
N THR A 80 -8.01 1.45 -7.06
CA THR A 80 -8.24 1.70 -5.62
C THR A 80 -8.98 0.53 -4.96
N VAL A 81 -10.01 -0.01 -5.63
CA VAL A 81 -10.78 -1.17 -5.14
C VAL A 81 -9.89 -2.41 -5.07
N ILE A 82 -9.10 -2.69 -6.10
CA ILE A 82 -8.19 -3.84 -6.14
C ILE A 82 -7.15 -3.75 -5.02
N VAL A 83 -6.55 -2.57 -4.80
CA VAL A 83 -5.58 -2.36 -3.71
C VAL A 83 -6.23 -2.53 -2.34
N ALA A 84 -7.43 -1.99 -2.13
CA ALA A 84 -8.17 -2.12 -0.87
C ALA A 84 -8.55 -3.57 -0.56
N VAL A 85 -9.01 -4.31 -1.57
CA VAL A 85 -9.31 -5.75 -1.45
C VAL A 85 -8.04 -6.53 -1.18
N ASN A 86 -6.95 -6.27 -1.92
CA ASN A 86 -5.66 -6.90 -1.69
C ASN A 86 -5.16 -6.62 -0.26
N ALA A 87 -5.26 -5.39 0.25
CA ALA A 87 -4.88 -5.06 1.61
C ALA A 87 -5.69 -5.84 2.66
N LYS A 88 -6.99 -6.09 2.42
CA LYS A 88 -7.83 -6.92 3.30
C LYS A 88 -7.44 -8.39 3.34
N PHE A 89 -6.82 -8.92 2.29
CA PHE A 89 -6.27 -10.28 2.26
C PHE A 89 -4.86 -10.39 2.86
N LEU A 90 -4.38 -9.37 3.58
CA LEU A 90 -3.16 -9.50 4.37
C LEU A 90 -3.45 -10.36 5.60
N THR A 91 -3.26 -11.67 5.47
CA THR A 91 -3.37 -12.63 6.56
C THR A 91 -1.99 -12.86 7.18
N LEU A 92 -1.88 -12.65 8.49
CA LEU A 92 -0.77 -13.16 9.29
C LEU A 92 -1.11 -14.59 9.68
N GLU A 93 -0.54 -15.56 8.97
CA GLU A 93 -0.30 -16.90 9.51
C GLU A 93 0.94 -16.87 10.41
#